data_AF-G3K9Z2-F1
#
_entry.id   AF-G3K9Z2-F1
#
_cell.length_a   1.000
_cell.length_b   1.000
_cell.length_c   1.000
_cell.angle_alpha   90.00
_cell.angle_beta   90.00
_cell.angle_gamma   90.00
#
_symmetry.space_group_name_H-M   'P 1'
#
loop_
_entity.id
_entity.type
_entity.pdbx_description
1 polymer ?
#
loop_
_entity_poly.entity_id
_entity_poly.type
_entity_poly.pdbx_seq_one_letter_code
_entity_poly.pdbx_strand_id
1 'polypeptide(L)'
;GECEVCVKTVDKFAATLDDSLKKDTKLIEKHFRKYCKGSKNKENRFCYYLGGLEESATGILGELSRPLSWSMPADKICEKLRKKDAQICDLRFDKQIDLNNVDLKKLKVRDLKKILNDWDEVCDGCIEKTDFIKRIEELKPRYM
;
A
#
# COMPACT_ATOMS: atom_id res chain seq x y z
N GLY A 1 4.07 -1.67 11.17
CA GLY A 1 3.11 -1.65 12.30
C GLY A 1 1.91 -2.53 11.99
N GLU A 2 1.00 -2.72 12.94
CA GLU A 2 -0.30 -3.35 12.65
C GLU A 2 -1.10 -2.46 11.68
N CYS A 3 -1.79 -3.05 10.69
CA CYS A 3 -2.57 -2.31 9.69
C CYS A 3 -1.82 -1.17 8.96
N GLU A 4 -0.49 -1.28 8.79
CA GLU A 4 0.36 -0.15 8.38
C GLU A 4 -0.09 0.58 7.11
N VAL A 5 -0.47 -0.17 6.07
CA VAL A 5 -0.95 0.42 4.80
C VAL A 5 -2.24 1.19 5.02
N CYS A 6 -3.19 0.62 5.78
CA CYS A 6 -4.43 1.29 6.11
C CYS A 6 -4.16 2.61 6.84
N VAL A 7 -3.42 2.57 7.96
CA VAL A 7 -3.19 3.74 8.81
C VAL A 7 -2.54 4.87 8.01
N LYS A 8 -1.43 4.59 7.32
CA LYS A 8 -0.73 5.62 6.52
C LYS A 8 -1.59 6.17 5.40
N THR A 9 -2.40 5.34 4.74
CA THR A 9 -3.26 5.81 3.64
C THR A 9 -4.41 6.67 4.17
N VAL A 10 -5.01 6.29 5.30
CA VAL A 10 -6.08 7.06 5.94
C VAL A 10 -5.54 8.40 6.47
N ASP A 11 -4.37 8.42 7.11
CA ASP A 11 -3.75 9.67 7.58
C ASP A 11 -3.46 10.63 6.41
N LYS A 12 -2.84 10.13 5.34
CA LYS A 12 -2.58 10.91 4.12
C LYS A 12 -3.87 11.48 3.54
N PHE A 13 -4.91 10.66 3.43
CA PHE A 13 -6.20 11.10 2.91
C PHE A 13 -6.86 12.13 3.84
N ALA A 14 -6.86 11.90 5.15
CA ALA A 14 -7.43 12.79 6.15
C ALA A 14 -6.77 14.18 6.14
N ALA A 15 -5.47 14.24 5.88
CA ALA A 15 -4.74 15.51 5.71
C ALA A 15 -5.18 16.33 4.47
N THR A 16 -5.85 15.69 3.50
CA THR A 16 -6.42 16.38 2.33
C THR A 16 -7.85 16.88 2.56
N LEU A 17 -8.46 16.61 3.72
CA LEU A 17 -9.82 17.00 4.04
C LEU A 17 -9.85 18.32 4.82
N ASP A 18 -10.52 19.32 4.25
CA ASP A 18 -10.88 20.55 4.97
C ASP A 18 -12.20 20.40 5.75
N ASP A 19 -12.51 21.39 6.59
CA ASP A 19 -13.72 21.41 7.42
C ASP A 19 -15.02 21.46 6.62
N SER A 20 -14.99 21.93 5.37
CA SER A 20 -16.17 21.94 4.50
C SER A 20 -16.50 20.53 3.99
N LEU A 21 -15.46 19.76 3.61
CA LEU A 21 -15.59 18.38 3.18
C LEU A 21 -16.01 17.47 4.32
N LYS A 22 -15.50 17.70 5.54
CA LYS A 22 -15.81 16.88 6.71
C LYS A 22 -17.28 16.94 7.14
N LYS A 23 -18.02 17.98 6.76
CA LYS A 23 -19.44 18.16 7.13
C LYS A 23 -20.40 17.18 6.44
N ASP A 24 -20.00 16.58 5.32
CA ASP A 24 -20.84 15.66 4.57
C ASP A 24 -20.05 14.40 4.20
N THR A 25 -20.49 13.25 4.71
CA THR A 25 -19.86 11.97 4.43
C THR A 25 -19.85 11.65 2.93
N LYS A 26 -20.86 12.08 2.17
CA LYS A 26 -20.89 11.90 0.71
C LYS A 26 -19.82 12.74 0.00
N LEU A 27 -19.46 13.91 0.53
CA LEU A 27 -18.34 14.69 0.01
C LEU A 27 -17.00 14.03 0.32
N ILE A 28 -16.83 13.44 1.51
CA ILE A 28 -15.65 12.64 1.85
C ILE A 28 -15.53 11.43 0.90
N GLU A 29 -16.62 10.70 0.65
CA GLU A 29 -16.63 9.59 -0.31
C GLU A 29 -16.31 10.06 -1.74
N LYS A 30 -16.93 11.17 -2.14
CA LYS A 30 -16.56 12.09 -3.23
C LYS A 30 -15.05 12.15 -3.44
N HIS A 31 -14.41 12.71 -2.42
CA HIS A 31 -13.01 13.07 -2.40
C HIS A 31 -12.11 11.84 -2.35
N PHE A 32 -12.50 10.81 -1.61
CA PHE A 32 -11.76 9.55 -1.53
C PHE A 32 -11.66 8.86 -2.89
N ARG A 33 -12.76 8.81 -3.65
CA ARG A 33 -12.73 8.25 -5.02
C ARG A 33 -11.76 9.02 -5.91
N LYS A 34 -11.69 10.35 -5.79
CA LYS A 34 -10.70 11.17 -6.51
C LYS A 34 -9.27 10.87 -6.07
N TYR A 35 -9.04 10.81 -4.75
CA TYR A 35 -7.75 10.44 -4.16
C TYR A 35 -7.26 9.08 -4.69
N CYS A 36 -8.16 8.10 -4.79
CA CYS A 36 -7.84 6.75 -5.23
C CYS A 36 -7.41 6.66 -6.70
N LYS A 37 -7.83 7.59 -7.58
CA LYS A 37 -7.38 7.59 -8.99
C LYS A 37 -5.87 7.83 -9.15
N GLY A 38 -5.25 8.53 -8.20
CA GLY A 38 -3.79 8.74 -8.19
C GLY A 38 -3.00 7.70 -7.39
N SER A 39 -3.69 6.79 -6.70
CA SER A 39 -3.05 5.81 -5.82
C SER A 39 -2.36 4.70 -6.61
N LYS A 40 -1.22 4.22 -6.11
CA LYS A 40 -0.43 3.13 -6.71
C LYS A 40 -0.22 1.99 -5.71
N ASN A 41 0.16 0.83 -6.21
CA ASN A 41 0.62 -0.31 -5.41
C ASN A 41 -0.35 -0.70 -4.27
N LYS A 42 0.14 -0.76 -3.03
CA LYS A 42 -0.65 -1.19 -1.85
C LYS A 42 -1.73 -0.20 -1.46
N GLU A 43 -1.54 1.10 -1.72
CA GLU A 43 -2.56 2.13 -1.49
C GLU A 43 -3.71 1.98 -2.49
N ASN A 44 -3.40 1.63 -3.75
CA ASN A 44 -4.42 1.29 -4.74
C ASN A 44 -5.22 0.05 -4.33
N ARG A 45 -4.56 -0.99 -3.80
CA ARG A 45 -5.25 -2.17 -3.28
C ARG A 45 -6.15 -1.85 -2.08
N PHE A 46 -5.71 -0.95 -1.20
CA PHE A 46 -6.54 -0.43 -0.11
C PHE A 46 -7.79 0.29 -0.65
N CYS A 47 -7.61 1.19 -1.63
CA CYS A 47 -8.70 1.87 -2.33
C CYS A 47 -9.70 0.89 -2.95
N TYR A 48 -9.22 -0.19 -3.55
CA TYR A 48 -10.04 -1.25 -4.10
C TYR A 48 -10.94 -1.89 -3.02
N TYR A 49 -10.35 -2.30 -1.90
CA TYR A 49 -11.12 -2.93 -0.80
C TYR A 49 -12.19 -2.01 -0.20
N LEU A 50 -11.94 -0.70 -0.16
CA LEU A 50 -12.91 0.25 0.38
C LEU A 50 -14.02 0.67 -0.60
N GLY A 51 -13.97 0.27 -1.88
CA GLY A 51 -14.94 0.75 -2.86
C GLY A 51 -14.56 2.10 -3.49
N GLY A 52 -13.29 2.48 -3.45
CA GLY A 52 -12.76 3.77 -3.92
C GLY A 52 -12.45 3.83 -5.42
N LEU A 53 -12.32 2.69 -6.11
CA LEU A 53 -12.08 2.61 -7.55
C LEU A 53 -13.38 2.27 -8.31
N GLU A 54 -13.39 2.47 -9.63
CA GLU A 54 -14.58 2.24 -10.47
C GLU A 54 -14.92 0.75 -10.58
N GLU A 55 -13.91 -0.11 -10.59
CA GLU A 55 -14.00 -1.56 -10.60
C GLU A 55 -14.26 -2.19 -9.21
N SER A 56 -14.33 -1.36 -8.16
CA SER A 56 -14.51 -1.85 -6.81
C SER A 56 -15.98 -2.14 -6.52
N ALA A 57 -16.24 -3.19 -5.73
CA ALA A 57 -17.57 -3.37 -5.15
C ALA A 57 -17.88 -2.21 -4.19
N THR A 58 -19.12 -1.70 -4.21
CA THR A 58 -19.60 -0.63 -3.32
C THR A 58 -19.79 -1.17 -1.89
N GLY A 59 -18.69 -1.48 -1.19
CA GLY A 59 -18.75 -2.35 0.01
C GLY A 59 -18.79 -1.63 1.36
N ILE A 60 -17.85 -0.73 1.63
CA ILE A 60 -17.59 -0.29 3.02
C ILE A 60 -17.08 1.15 3.12
N LEU A 61 -17.23 1.95 2.07
CA LEU A 61 -16.73 3.32 2.04
C LEU A 61 -17.32 4.21 3.16
N GLY A 62 -18.55 3.92 3.57
CA GLY A 62 -19.20 4.55 4.72
C GLY A 62 -18.49 4.31 6.06
N GLU A 63 -17.77 3.20 6.19
CA GLU A 63 -16.97 2.86 7.39
C GLU A 63 -15.67 3.68 7.46
N LEU A 64 -15.29 4.33 6.37
CA LEU A 64 -14.21 5.33 6.32
C LEU A 64 -14.77 6.75 6.46
N SER A 65 -15.78 7.10 5.65
CA SER A 65 -16.28 8.48 5.55
C SER A 65 -16.94 8.97 6.84
N ARG A 66 -17.73 8.11 7.50
CA ARG A 66 -18.39 8.47 8.76
C ARG A 66 -17.39 8.75 9.87
N PRO A 67 -16.39 7.90 10.20
CA PRO A 67 -15.38 8.23 11.19
C PRO A 67 -14.57 9.50 10.91
N LEU A 68 -14.26 9.79 9.65
CA LEU A 68 -13.47 10.96 9.28
C LEU A 68 -14.21 12.28 9.47
N SER A 69 -15.56 12.31 9.38
CA SER A 69 -16.33 13.55 9.55
C SER A 69 -16.21 14.16 10.95
N TRP A 70 -15.90 13.35 11.96
CA TRP A 70 -15.66 13.75 13.35
C TRP A 70 -14.19 13.51 13.76
N SER A 71 -13.31 13.45 12.77
CA SER A 71 -11.85 13.37 12.93
C SER A 71 -11.38 12.21 13.82
N MET A 72 -12.02 11.04 13.70
CA MET A 72 -11.55 9.82 14.34
C MET A 72 -10.12 9.48 13.86
N PRO A 73 -9.20 9.13 14.76
CA PRO A 73 -7.84 8.73 14.40
C PRO A 73 -7.78 7.51 13.46
N ALA A 74 -6.78 7.50 12.56
CA ALA A 74 -6.64 6.48 11.53
C ALA A 74 -6.45 5.06 12.08
N ASP A 75 -5.73 4.89 13.19
CA ASP A 75 -5.58 3.61 13.89
C ASP A 75 -6.95 3.03 14.29
N LYS A 76 -7.84 3.86 14.84
CA LYS A 76 -9.20 3.44 15.24
C LYS A 76 -10.12 3.18 14.06
N ILE A 77 -9.97 3.93 12.97
CA ILE A 77 -10.66 3.64 11.72
C ILE A 77 -10.21 2.28 11.18
N CYS A 78 -8.91 2.02 11.13
CA CYS A 78 -8.35 0.77 10.63
C CYS A 78 -8.71 -0.44 11.50
N GLU A 79 -8.79 -0.28 12.83
CA GLU A 79 -9.31 -1.32 13.73
C GLU A 79 -10.76 -1.70 13.40
N LYS A 80 -11.60 -0.73 13.02
CA LYS A 80 -12.99 -0.96 12.61
C LYS A 80 -13.07 -1.61 11.22
N LEU A 81 -12.29 -1.11 10.26
CA LEU A 81 -12.21 -1.66 8.91
C LEU A 81 -11.76 -3.12 8.94
N ARG A 82 -10.80 -3.47 9.81
CA ARG A 82 -10.34 -4.86 10.03
C ARG A 82 -11.47 -5.80 10.40
N LYS A 83 -12.44 -5.35 11.21
CA LYS A 83 -13.59 -6.17 11.62
C LYS A 83 -14.57 -6.43 10.47
N LYS A 84 -14.54 -5.59 9.43
CA LYS A 84 -15.35 -5.76 8.21
C LYS A 84 -14.64 -6.63 7.19
N ASP A 85 -13.35 -6.37 7.00
CA ASP A 85 -12.49 -7.12 6.11
C ASP A 85 -11.06 -7.14 6.67
N ALA A 86 -10.62 -8.32 7.12
CA ALA A 86 -9.28 -8.51 7.67
C ALA A 86 -8.17 -8.25 6.64
N GLN A 87 -8.44 -8.45 5.34
CA GLN A 87 -7.46 -8.30 4.27
C GLN A 87 -6.93 -6.86 4.16
N ILE A 88 -7.74 -5.86 4.55
CA ILE A 88 -7.33 -4.44 4.63
C ILE A 88 -6.10 -4.28 5.52
N CYS A 89 -6.10 -4.96 6.66
CA CYS A 89 -5.04 -4.90 7.65
C CYS A 89 -3.92 -5.91 7.41
N ASP A 90 -4.05 -6.79 6.42
CA ASP A 90 -2.97 -7.67 5.95
C ASP A 90 -2.08 -6.99 4.90
N LEU A 91 -2.54 -5.87 4.32
CA LEU A 91 -1.73 -5.05 3.44
C LEU A 91 -0.49 -4.54 4.19
N ARG A 92 0.67 -4.83 3.61
CA ARG A 92 1.98 -4.35 4.08
C ARG A 92 2.63 -3.58 2.95
N PHE A 93 3.24 -2.44 3.29
CA PHE A 93 4.13 -1.80 2.35
C PHE A 93 5.25 -2.78 2.04
N ASP A 94 5.62 -2.72 0.79
CA ASP A 94 6.77 -3.38 0.27
C ASP A 94 8.00 -2.89 1.04
N LYS A 95 8.61 -3.76 1.86
CA LYS A 95 9.85 -3.41 2.54
C LYS A 95 10.87 -3.02 1.47
N GLN A 96 11.38 -1.80 1.55
CA GLN A 96 12.58 -1.44 0.82
C GLN A 96 13.71 -2.26 1.42
N ILE A 97 14.39 -2.99 0.54
CA ILE A 97 15.54 -3.79 0.92
C ILE A 97 16.73 -2.86 0.87
N ASP A 98 17.35 -2.61 2.02
CA ASP A 98 18.60 -1.84 2.07
C ASP A 98 19.72 -2.72 1.53
N LEU A 99 19.99 -2.58 0.23
CA LEU A 99 21.00 -3.35 -0.47
C LEU A 99 22.43 -3.09 0.04
N ASN A 100 22.66 -2.01 0.81
CA ASN A 100 23.98 -1.76 1.42
C ASN A 100 24.26 -2.70 2.59
N ASN A 101 23.24 -2.99 3.40
CA ASN A 101 23.41 -3.69 4.68
C ASN A 101 22.74 -5.08 4.71
N VAL A 102 22.01 -5.46 3.66
CA VAL A 102 21.32 -6.75 3.60
C VAL A 102 22.24 -7.86 3.09
N ASP A 103 22.15 -9.04 3.70
CA ASP A 103 22.70 -10.27 3.15
C ASP A 103 21.71 -10.89 2.16
N LEU A 104 22.01 -10.80 0.85
CA LEU A 104 21.17 -11.34 -0.22
C LEU A 104 20.91 -12.86 -0.05
N LYS A 105 21.80 -13.59 0.62
CA LYS A 105 21.62 -15.03 0.89
C LYS A 105 20.52 -15.30 1.90
N LYS A 106 20.15 -14.33 2.75
CA LYS A 106 19.06 -14.47 3.74
C LYS A 106 17.68 -14.10 3.17
N LEU A 107 17.63 -13.42 2.02
CA LEU A 107 16.37 -13.03 1.38
C LEU A 107 15.66 -14.22 0.74
N LYS A 108 14.33 -14.15 0.59
CA LYS A 108 13.58 -15.15 -0.19
C LYS A 108 13.67 -14.81 -1.67
N VAL A 109 13.49 -15.80 -2.55
CA VAL A 109 13.48 -15.59 -4.02
C VAL A 109 12.48 -14.50 -4.43
N ARG A 110 11.35 -14.38 -3.74
CA ARG A 110 10.37 -13.31 -3.97
C ARG A 110 10.96 -11.91 -3.76
N ASP A 111 11.78 -11.73 -2.73
CA ASP A 111 12.40 -10.46 -2.39
C ASP A 111 13.52 -10.13 -3.39
N LEU A 112 14.29 -11.14 -3.82
CA LEU A 112 15.29 -11.00 -4.89
C LEU A 112 14.67 -10.59 -6.23
N LYS A 113 13.58 -11.25 -6.65
CA LYS A 113 12.82 -10.88 -7.86
C LYS A 113 12.28 -9.46 -7.77
N LYS A 114 11.87 -9.03 -6.58
CA LYS A 114 11.39 -7.67 -6.36
C LYS A 114 12.49 -6.63 -6.54
N ILE A 115 13.72 -6.88 -6.07
CA ILE A 115 14.86 -5.98 -6.31
C ILE A 115 15.07 -5.76 -7.80
N LEU A 116 15.08 -6.84 -8.59
CA LEU A 116 15.23 -6.75 -10.05
C LEU A 116 14.08 -5.98 -10.70
N ASN A 117 12.83 -6.26 -10.31
CA ASN A 117 11.66 -5.51 -10.80
C ASN A 117 11.70 -4.02 -10.41
N ASP A 118 12.16 -3.68 -9.20
CA ASP A 118 12.28 -2.29 -8.75
C ASP A 118 13.34 -1.51 -9.58
N TRP A 119 14.26 -2.22 -10.24
CA TRP A 119 15.25 -1.69 -11.19
C TRP A 119 14.82 -1.77 -12.66
N ASP A 120 13.59 -2.21 -12.93
CA ASP A 120 13.08 -2.55 -14.26
C ASP A 120 13.98 -3.55 -15.02
N GLU A 121 14.67 -4.44 -14.29
CA GLU A 121 15.55 -5.46 -14.83
C GLU A 121 14.89 -6.84 -14.75
N VAL A 122 14.96 -7.59 -15.84
CA VAL A 122 14.42 -8.95 -15.93
C VAL A 122 15.57 -9.94 -15.95
N CYS A 123 15.42 -11.08 -15.27
CA CYS A 123 16.37 -12.18 -15.35
C CYS A 123 15.73 -13.41 -16.00
N ASP A 124 15.80 -13.47 -17.34
CA ASP A 124 15.18 -14.53 -18.15
C ASP A 124 15.88 -15.91 -18.03
N GLY A 125 16.99 -16.01 -17.29
CA GLY A 125 17.72 -17.25 -17.05
C GLY A 125 17.88 -17.64 -15.57
N CYS A 126 17.30 -16.88 -14.64
CA CYS A 126 17.43 -17.17 -13.22
C CYS A 126 16.45 -18.28 -12.79
N ILE A 127 16.95 -19.49 -12.53
CA ILE A 127 16.15 -20.63 -12.06
C ILE A 127 16.34 -20.82 -10.57
N GLU A 128 17.59 -20.78 -10.11
CA GLU A 128 17.94 -20.98 -8.71
C GLU A 128 18.13 -19.65 -7.98
N LYS A 129 18.01 -19.69 -6.64
CA LYS A 129 18.21 -18.52 -5.78
C LYS A 129 19.56 -17.85 -6.02
N THR A 130 20.60 -18.65 -6.24
CA THR A 130 21.96 -18.18 -6.52
C THR A 130 22.07 -17.37 -7.81
N ASP A 131 21.27 -17.68 -8.83
CA ASP A 131 21.27 -16.94 -10.10
C ASP A 131 20.72 -15.53 -9.89
N PHE A 132 19.62 -15.40 -9.14
CA PHE A 132 19.06 -14.10 -8.77
C PHE A 132 20.06 -13.25 -7.97
N ILE A 133 20.79 -13.87 -7.03
CA ILE A 133 21.80 -13.16 -6.22
C ILE A 133 22.93 -12.64 -7.12
N LYS A 134 23.46 -13.48 -8.02
CA LYS A 134 24.52 -13.07 -8.95
C LYS A 134 24.08 -11.91 -9.83
N ARG A 135 22.86 -12.00 -10.41
CA ARG A 135 22.33 -10.92 -11.25
C ARG A 135 22.17 -9.60 -10.49
N ILE A 136 21.73 -9.65 -9.22
CA ILE A 136 21.63 -8.46 -8.39
C ILE A 136 23.01 -7.87 -8.08
N GLU A 137 24.00 -8.69 -7.75
CA GLU A 137 25.37 -8.22 -7.49
C GLU A 137 26.02 -7.58 -8.72
N GLU A 138 25.78 -8.12 -9.92
CA GLU A 138 26.25 -7.55 -11.18
C GLU A 138 25.64 -6.18 -11.47
N LEU A 139 24.35 -6.01 -11.17
CA LEU A 139 23.62 -4.76 -11.41
C LEU A 139 23.81 -3.73 -10.29
N LYS A 140 24.19 -4.17 -9.08
CA LYS A 140 24.33 -3.34 -7.89
C LYS A 140 25.13 -2.04 -8.14
N PRO A 141 26.31 -2.05 -8.81
CA PRO A 141 27.09 -0.84 -9.05
C PRO A 141 26.45 0.18 -10.02
N ARG A 142 25.40 -0.22 -10.75
CA ARG A 142 24.71 0.65 -11.72
C ARG A 142 23.56 1.44 -11.09
N TYR A 143 22.97 0.90 -10.02
CA TYR A 143 21.77 1.45 -9.36
C TYR A 143 22.05 1.99 -7.95
N MET A 144 23.28 1.85 -7.46
CA MET A 144 23.73 2.27 -6.12
C MET A 144 24.95 3.18 -6.19
#